data_AF-A0AA85AE60-F1
#
_entry.id   AF-A0AA85AE60-F1
#
_cell.length_a   1.000
_cell.length_b   1.000
_cell.length_c   1.000
_cell.angle_alpha   90.00
_cell.angle_beta   90.00
_cell.angle_gamma   90.00
#
_symmetry.space_group_name_H-M   'P 1'
#
loop_
_entity.id
_entity.type
_entity.pdbx_description
1 polymer ?
#
loop_
_entity_poly.entity_id
_entity_poly.type
_entity_poly.pdbx_seq_one_letter_code
_entity_poly.pdbx_strand_id
1 'polypeptide(L)'
;MFPIDWVYTTTRLEPIDYVRKPQVILRLIIVILAVVDIAIVHNGCYIYGKCLFNEDQASCGYSLLLSSSTFILCLAYLWLDLIVDNVSSIDIRLRIAKFDVVLSGNS
;
A
#
# COMPACT_ATOMS: atom_id res chain seq x y z
N MET A 1 -3.93 -7.24 29.66
CA MET A 1 -2.51 -7.44 29.26
C MET A 1 -2.53 -8.52 28.19
N PHE A 2 -2.71 -8.15 26.92
CA PHE A 2 -2.74 -9.11 25.82
C PHE A 2 -1.30 -9.59 25.56
N PRO A 3 -1.05 -10.91 25.49
CA PRO A 3 0.30 -11.39 25.27
C PRO A 3 0.67 -11.15 23.80
N ILE A 4 1.86 -10.59 23.61
CA ILE A 4 2.47 -10.22 22.32
C ILE A 4 3.09 -11.46 21.65
N ASP A 5 2.43 -12.62 21.76
CA ASP A 5 2.98 -13.92 21.38
C ASP A 5 3.22 -14.12 19.87
N TRP A 6 2.68 -13.22 19.07
CA TRP A 6 2.76 -13.23 17.61
C TRP A 6 4.12 -12.77 17.06
N VAL A 7 4.98 -12.15 17.87
CA VAL A 7 6.27 -11.60 17.40
C VAL A 7 7.38 -12.66 17.40
N TYR A 8 7.34 -13.64 18.30
CA TYR A 8 8.45 -14.59 18.49
C TYR A 8 8.34 -15.89 17.67
N THR A 9 7.19 -16.16 17.04
CA THR A 9 6.96 -17.39 16.26
C THR A 9 7.26 -17.24 14.76
N THR A 10 8.11 -16.30 14.33
CA THR A 10 8.49 -16.16 12.92
C THR A 10 9.36 -17.35 12.48
N THR A 11 8.73 -18.51 12.28
CA THR A 11 9.24 -19.61 11.45
C THR A 11 9.72 -18.99 10.16
N ARG A 12 11.03 -19.12 9.86
CA ARG A 12 11.71 -18.50 8.70
C ARG A 12 10.75 -18.13 7.58
N LEU A 13 10.24 -16.90 7.58
CA LEU A 13 9.67 -16.36 6.35
C LEU A 13 10.89 -16.17 5.47
N GLU A 14 11.08 -17.07 4.51
CA GLU A 14 12.03 -16.88 3.42
C GLU A 14 11.58 -15.61 2.70
N PRO A 15 12.21 -14.44 2.96
CA PRO A 15 11.68 -13.14 2.52
C PRO A 15 11.59 -13.08 0.99
N ILE A 16 12.42 -13.90 0.35
CA ILE A 16 12.49 -14.08 -1.09
C ILE A 16 11.19 -14.63 -1.68
N ASP A 17 10.49 -15.53 -0.99
CA ASP A 17 9.22 -16.13 -1.47
C ASP A 17 8.04 -15.18 -1.28
N TYR A 18 8.08 -14.34 -0.25
CA TYR A 18 7.11 -13.26 -0.04
C TYR A 18 7.22 -12.19 -1.13
N VAL A 19 8.44 -11.71 -1.39
CA VAL A 19 8.70 -10.71 -2.42
C VAL A 19 8.41 -11.24 -3.82
N ARG A 20 8.46 -12.56 -4.04
CA ARG A 20 8.14 -13.18 -5.34
C ARG A 20 6.65 -13.09 -5.72
N LYS A 21 5.78 -12.77 -4.77
CA LYS A 21 4.34 -12.63 -5.05
C LYS A 21 4.12 -11.42 -5.97
N PRO A 22 3.45 -11.57 -7.14
CA PRO A 22 3.28 -10.49 -8.11
C PRO A 22 2.56 -9.27 -7.51
N GLN A 23 1.62 -9.51 -6.60
CA GLN A 23 0.92 -8.46 -5.84
C GLN A 23 1.85 -7.61 -4.95
N VAL A 24 2.85 -8.23 -4.30
CA VAL A 24 3.81 -7.52 -3.44
C VAL A 24 4.74 -6.66 -4.28
N ILE A 25 5.22 -7.20 -5.41
CA ILE A 25 6.06 -6.46 -6.37
C ILE A 25 5.33 -5.22 -6.88
N LEU A 26 4.07 -5.36 -7.29
CA LEU A 26 3.28 -4.24 -7.78
C LEU A 26 3.10 -3.16 -6.70
N ARG A 27 2.80 -3.56 -5.46
CA ARG A 27 2.67 -2.63 -4.33
C ARG A 27 3.99 -1.89 -4.04
N LEU A 28 5.13 -2.57 -4.11
CA LEU A 28 6.44 -1.94 -3.94
C LEU A 28 6.72 -0.90 -5.03
N ILE A 29 6.39 -1.20 -6.29
CA ILE A 29 6.51 -0.25 -7.40
C ILE A 29 5.63 0.97 -7.16
N ILE A 30 4.36 0.78 -6.74
CA ILE A 30 3.43 1.87 -6.44
C ILE A 30 3.93 2.74 -5.28
N VAL A 31 4.50 2.13 -4.24
CA VAL A 31 5.10 2.88 -3.12
C VAL A 31 6.24 3.78 -3.61
N ILE A 32 7.12 3.26 -4.46
CA ILE A 32 8.23 4.05 -5.04
C ILE A 32 7.68 5.21 -5.87
N LEU A 33 6.74 4.94 -6.76
CA LEU A 33 6.10 5.97 -7.59
C LEU A 33 5.42 7.05 -6.73
N ALA A 34 4.68 6.64 -5.70
CA ALA A 34 4.01 7.58 -4.79
C ALA A 34 5.01 8.49 -4.05
N VAL A 35 6.17 7.96 -3.63
CA VAL A 35 7.24 8.77 -3.00
C VAL A 35 7.84 9.77 -3.99
N VAL A 36 8.07 9.34 -5.23
CA VAL A 36 8.56 10.21 -6.31
C VAL A 36 7.55 11.34 -6.59
N ASP A 37 6.26 11.02 -6.69
CA ASP A 37 5.20 12.02 -6.90
C ASP A 37 5.13 13.02 -5.74
N ILE A 38 5.22 12.56 -4.48
CA ILE A 38 5.26 13.46 -3.32
C ILE A 38 6.44 14.42 -3.42
N ALA A 39 7.62 13.95 -3.82
CA ALA A 39 8.81 14.78 -3.98
C ALA A 39 8.65 15.81 -5.11
N ILE A 40 8.03 15.43 -6.22
CA ILE A 40 7.71 16.34 -7.34
C ILE A 40 6.70 17.39 -6.88
N VAL A 41 5.65 16.99 -6.18
CA VAL A 41 4.61 17.91 -5.72
C VAL A 41 5.18 18.91 -4.70
N HIS A 42 6.08 18.47 -3.81
CA HIS A 42 6.66 19.36 -2.81
C HIS A 42 7.66 20.37 -3.40
N ASN A 43 8.49 19.95 -4.37
CA ASN A 43 9.56 20.79 -4.91
C ASN A 43 9.17 21.54 -6.20
N GLY A 44 8.28 20.97 -7.02
CA GLY A 44 7.99 21.45 -8.36
C GLY A 44 6.59 22.02 -8.56
N CYS A 45 5.64 21.71 -7.67
CA CYS A 45 4.25 22.19 -7.83
C CYS A 45 4.02 23.60 -7.28
N TYR A 46 4.92 24.12 -6.44
CA TYR A 46 4.81 25.46 -5.86
C TYR A 46 5.99 26.34 -6.28
N ILE A 47 5.71 27.39 -7.05
CA ILE A 47 6.69 28.43 -7.42
C ILE A 47 6.25 29.74 -6.78
N TYR A 48 7.10 30.36 -5.95
CA TYR A 48 6.79 31.59 -5.20
C TYR A 48 5.46 31.54 -4.40
N GLY A 49 5.10 30.36 -3.86
CA GLY A 49 3.87 30.16 -3.10
C GLY A 49 2.59 30.02 -3.95
N LYS A 50 2.72 29.97 -5.28
CA LYS A 50 1.61 29.73 -6.23
C LYS A 50 1.70 28.32 -6.79
N CYS A 51 0.56 27.66 -6.92
CA CYS A 51 0.47 26.35 -7.58
C CYS A 51 0.76 26.52 -9.07
N LEU A 52 1.63 25.66 -9.64
CA LEU A 52 2.01 25.68 -11.05
C LEU A 52 0.81 25.41 -11.98
N PHE A 53 -0.12 24.57 -11.54
CA PHE A 53 -1.34 24.25 -12.27
C PHE A 53 -2.38 25.36 -12.08
N ASN A 54 -2.32 26.38 -12.93
CA ASN A 54 -3.34 27.42 -13.08
C ASN A 54 -3.59 28.26 -11.80
N GLU A 55 -2.57 28.42 -10.94
CA GLU A 55 -2.67 29.08 -9.62
C GLU A 55 -3.75 28.49 -8.69
N ASP A 56 -4.33 27.34 -9.05
CA ASP A 56 -5.39 26.71 -8.28
C ASP A 56 -4.79 25.78 -7.23
N GLN A 57 -4.90 26.21 -5.97
CA GLN A 57 -4.41 25.46 -4.83
C GLN A 57 -5.11 24.10 -4.66
N ALA A 58 -6.35 23.96 -5.15
CA ALA A 58 -7.08 22.71 -5.06
C ALA A 58 -6.42 21.61 -5.92
N SER A 59 -5.88 21.98 -7.08
CA SER A 59 -5.23 21.04 -8.00
C SER A 59 -3.93 20.47 -7.42
N CYS A 60 -3.01 21.32 -6.93
CA CYS A 60 -1.80 20.87 -6.25
C CYS A 60 -2.11 20.07 -4.97
N GLY A 61 -3.11 20.51 -4.20
CA GLY A 61 -3.56 19.83 -2.99
C GLY A 61 -4.14 18.45 -3.27
N TYR A 62 -4.92 18.30 -4.34
CA TYR A 62 -5.50 17.02 -4.74
C TYR A 62 -4.42 15.99 -5.08
N SER A 63 -3.42 16.37 -5.87
CA SER A 63 -2.28 15.49 -6.19
C SER A 63 -1.51 15.07 -4.93
N LEU A 64 -1.26 16.00 -4.00
CA LEU A 64 -0.59 15.70 -2.73
C LEU A 64 -1.39 14.69 -1.89
N LEU A 65 -2.71 14.88 -1.80
CA LEU A 65 -3.61 14.00 -1.05
C LEU A 65 -3.67 12.61 -1.67
N LEU A 66 -3.76 12.51 -3.00
CA LEU A 66 -3.79 11.24 -3.72
C LEU A 66 -2.51 10.42 -3.49
N SER A 67 -1.34 11.02 -3.68
CA SER A 67 -0.06 10.31 -3.53
C SER A 67 0.19 9.93 -2.07
N SER A 68 -0.12 10.81 -1.11
CA SER A 68 -0.02 10.51 0.32
C SER A 68 -0.94 9.36 0.75
N SER A 69 -2.20 9.38 0.31
CA SER A 69 -3.17 8.32 0.63
C SER A 69 -2.74 6.98 0.03
N THR A 70 -2.24 6.99 -1.21
CA THR A 70 -1.74 5.79 -1.90
C THR A 70 -0.56 5.17 -1.18
N PHE A 71 0.39 5.98 -0.71
CA PHE A 71 1.54 5.52 0.07
C PHE A 71 1.10 4.83 1.37
N ILE A 72 0.20 5.45 2.13
CA ILE A 72 -0.32 4.89 3.39
C ILE A 72 -1.07 3.59 3.16
N LEU A 73 -1.96 3.55 2.15
CA LEU A 73 -2.71 2.35 1.80
C LEU A 73 -1.78 1.20 1.42
N CYS A 74 -0.78 1.44 0.57
CA CYS A 74 0.13 0.39 0.14
C CYS A 74 0.96 -0.16 1.31
N LEU A 75 1.43 0.70 2.21
CA LEU A 75 2.12 0.25 3.44
C LEU A 75 1.20 -0.56 4.35
N ALA A 76 -0.05 -0.13 4.54
CA ALA A 76 -1.02 -0.86 5.35
C ALA A 76 -1.30 -2.25 4.78
N TYR A 77 -1.47 -2.36 3.46
CA TYR A 77 -1.67 -3.65 2.79
C TYR A 77 -0.44 -4.56 2.88
N LEU A 78 0.78 -4.02 2.72
CA LEU A 78 2.01 -4.81 2.89
C LEU A 78 2.11 -5.37 4.32
N TRP A 79 1.77 -4.55 5.33
CA TRP A 79 1.70 -5.00 6.71
C TRP A 79 0.66 -6.09 6.94
N LEU A 80 -0.55 -5.93 6.39
CA LEU A 80 -1.61 -6.93 6.46
C LEU A 80 -1.19 -8.24 5.78
N ASP A 81 -0.56 -8.17 4.62
CA ASP A 81 -0.06 -9.33 3.88
C ASP A 81 0.98 -10.11 4.70
N LEU A 82 1.87 -9.43 5.43
CA LEU A 82 2.83 -10.07 6.34
C LEU A 82 2.15 -10.79 7.51
N ILE A 83 1.12 -10.18 8.10
CA ILE A 83 0.35 -10.79 9.20
C ILE A 83 -0.41 -12.01 8.69
N VAL A 84 -1.04 -11.90 7.52
CA VAL A 84 -1.81 -12.99 6.91
C VAL A 84 -0.91 -14.15 6.50
N ASP A 85 0.27 -13.89 5.92
CA ASP A 85 1.20 -14.96 5.55
C ASP A 85 1.78 -15.70 6.76
N ASN A 86 1.90 -15.02 7.90
CA ASN A 86 2.25 -15.67 9.17
C ASN A 86 1.15 -16.64 9.66
N VAL A 87 -0.10 -16.45 9.21
CA VAL A 87 -1.24 -17.33 9.50
C VAL A 87 -1.50 -18.23 8.28
N SER A 88 -0.63 -19.22 8.06
CA SER A 88 -0.74 -20.15 6.92
C SER A 88 -1.83 -21.22 7.08
N SER A 89 -3.07 -20.83 7.37
CA SER A 89 -4.24 -21.72 7.28
C SER A 89 -4.93 -21.54 5.92
N ILE A 90 -5.14 -22.65 5.20
CA ILE A 90 -5.74 -22.76 3.86
C ILE A 90 -7.08 -21.99 3.75
N ASP A 91 -7.77 -21.82 4.88
CA ASP A 91 -9.03 -21.09 5.02
C ASP A 91 -8.94 -19.60 4.64
N ILE A 92 -7.80 -18.94 4.85
CA ILE A 92 -7.66 -17.50 4.59
C ILE A 92 -7.57 -17.22 3.09
N ARG A 93 -6.89 -18.08 2.33
CA ARG A 93 -6.82 -17.98 0.86
C ARG A 93 -8.21 -18.13 0.21
N LEU A 94 -9.03 -19.03 0.75
CA LEU A 94 -10.42 -19.20 0.32
C LEU A 94 -11.29 -18.00 0.67
N ARG A 95 -11.04 -17.34 1.81
CA ARG A 95 -11.77 -16.14 2.23
C ARG A 95 -11.43 -14.92 1.37
N ILE A 96 -10.15 -14.74 1.05
CA ILE A 96 -9.68 -13.66 0.17
C ILE A 96 -10.23 -13.86 -1.25
N ALA A 97 -10.14 -15.07 -1.80
CA ALA A 97 -10.72 -15.38 -3.11
C ALA A 97 -12.24 -15.14 -3.15
N LYS A 98 -12.97 -15.50 -2.09
CA LYS A 98 -14.41 -15.20 -1.98
C LYS A 98 -14.68 -13.69 -1.89
N PHE A 99 -13.84 -12.94 -1.20
CA PHE A 99 -13.98 -11.50 -1.08
C PHE A 99 -13.73 -10.79 -2.42
N ASP A 100 -12.71 -11.22 -3.16
CA ASP A 100 -12.43 -10.71 -4.51
C ASP A 100 -13.56 -11.01 -5.50
N VAL A 101 -14.19 -12.20 -5.42
CA VAL A 101 -15.33 -12.56 -6.28
C VAL A 101 -16.57 -11.73 -5.95
N VAL A 102 -16.84 -11.47 -4.66
CA VAL A 102 -17.98 -10.65 -4.22
C VAL A 102 -17.79 -9.19 -4.62
N LEU A 103 -16.57 -8.65 -4.48
CA LEU A 103 -16.24 -7.28 -4.91
C LEU A 103 -16.21 -7.13 -6.44
N SER A 104 -15.82 -8.18 -7.17
CA SER A 104 -15.77 -8.16 -8.63
C SER A 104 -17.16 -8.30 -9.30
N GLY A 105 -18.23 -8.47 -8.52
CA GLY A 105 -19.60 -8.24 -9.00
C GLY A 105 -20.07 -9.18 -10.11
N ASN A 106 -19.88 -10.49 -9.98
CA ASN A 106 -20.78 -11.41 -10.68
C ASN A 106 -22.05 -11.55 -9.83
N SER A 107 -23.08 -10.76 -10.19
CA SER A 107 -24.47 -11.00 -9.76
C SER A 107 -24.99 -12.30 -10.35
#